data_AF-A0A8H6JEX7-F1
#
_entry.id   AF-A0A8H6JEX7-F1
#
_cell.length_a   1.000
_cell.length_b   1.000
_cell.length_c   1.000
_cell.angle_alpha   90.00
_cell.angle_beta   90.00
_cell.angle_gamma   90.00
#
_symmetry.space_group_name_H-M   'P 1'
#
loop_
_entity.id
_entity.type
_entity.pdbx_description
1 polymer ?
#
loop_
_entity_poly.entity_id
_entity_poly.type
_entity_poly.pdbx_seq_one_letter_code
_entity_poly.pdbx_strand_id
1 'polypeptide(L)'
;MGIREFFDKPFFDPRHKTKVHIAQLVIMLAAVILTIARISMPVPTTRANMMALTMSIKSVIIIGYQLLTTHKERFRKWASLKANAILNTLEIVFWFVALGLLFQANTRFCTGPSCAISWVVTLLCAVLIVLAFQTSVVSIKEHRHFKNYGVPYGSSDATYPKV
;
A
#
# COMPACT_ATOMS: atom_id res chain seq x y z
N MET A 1 -22.95 -4.86 15.13
CA MET A 1 -21.67 -4.13 15.08
C MET A 1 -21.60 -3.39 13.77
N GLY A 2 -21.67 -2.06 13.80
CA GLY A 2 -21.79 -1.24 12.60
C GLY A 2 -20.45 -1.11 11.87
N ILE A 3 -20.49 -1.08 10.53
CA ILE A 3 -19.34 -0.82 9.66
C ILE A 3 -18.60 0.47 10.09
N ARG A 4 -19.32 1.46 10.64
CA ARG A 4 -18.75 2.72 11.15
C ARG A 4 -17.84 2.52 12.38
N GLU A 5 -18.25 1.70 13.35
CA GLU A 5 -17.43 1.43 14.57
C GLU A 5 -16.14 0.66 14.25
N PHE A 6 -16.16 -0.22 13.24
CA PHE A 6 -14.95 -0.91 12.80
C PHE A 6 -13.88 0.07 12.30
N PHE A 7 -14.30 1.11 11.59
CA PHE A 7 -13.41 2.13 11.04
C PHE A 7 -12.96 3.19 12.05
N ASP A 8 -13.58 3.28 13.22
CA ASP A 8 -13.21 4.23 14.29
C ASP A 8 -12.22 3.66 15.31
N LYS A 9 -11.72 2.44 15.08
CA LYS A 9 -10.66 1.84 15.89
C LYS A 9 -9.34 2.64 15.78
N PRO A 10 -8.50 2.63 16.83
CA PRO A 10 -7.21 3.34 16.87
C PRO A 10 -6.22 2.91 15.78
N PHE A 11 -6.45 1.78 15.11
CA PHE A 11 -5.70 1.35 13.93
C PHE A 11 -5.88 2.27 12.71
N PHE A 12 -6.96 3.06 12.66
CA PHE A 12 -7.26 4.01 11.57
C PHE A 12 -6.91 5.46 11.94
N ASP A 13 -6.16 5.67 13.02
CA ASP A 13 -5.78 7.00 13.48
C ASP A 13 -4.64 7.57 12.60
N PRO A 14 -4.80 8.76 11.98
CA PRO A 14 -3.80 9.32 11.06
C PRO A 14 -2.41 9.51 11.67
N ARG A 15 -2.27 9.59 13.00
CA ARG A 15 -0.96 9.62 13.68
C ARG A 15 -0.13 8.36 13.47
N HIS A 16 -0.77 7.19 13.28
CA HIS A 16 -0.09 5.92 13.04
C HIS A 16 0.15 5.64 11.55
N LYS A 17 -0.40 6.47 10.66
CA LYS A 17 -0.32 6.32 9.20
C LYS A 17 1.11 6.19 8.68
N THR A 18 2.05 6.97 9.22
CA THR A 18 3.46 6.92 8.81
C THR A 18 4.11 5.57 9.15
N LYS A 19 3.78 5.00 10.32
CA LYS A 19 4.27 3.67 10.72
C LYS A 19 3.70 2.58 9.82
N VAL A 20 2.42 2.69 9.44
CA VAL A 20 1.76 1.74 8.52
C VAL A 20 2.36 1.83 7.12
N HIS A 21 2.63 3.04 6.60
CA HIS A 21 3.31 3.20 5.31
C HIS A 21 4.76 2.67 5.32
N ILE A 22 5.49 2.86 6.43
CA ILE A 22 6.83 2.28 6.60
C ILE A 22 6.76 0.75 6.62
N ALA A 23 5.83 0.17 7.38
CA ALA A 23 5.63 -1.28 7.40
C ALA A 23 5.25 -1.83 6.01
N GLN A 24 4.38 -1.13 5.29
CA GLN A 24 4.00 -1.47 3.91
C GLN A 24 5.22 -1.44 2.97
N LEU A 25 6.08 -0.41 3.07
CA LEU A 25 7.32 -0.33 2.29
C LEU A 25 8.27 -1.48 2.62
N VAL A 26 8.45 -1.83 3.90
CA VAL A 26 9.33 -2.94 4.32
C VAL A 26 8.83 -4.26 3.75
N ILE A 27 7.52 -4.53 3.83
CA ILE A 27 6.92 -5.76 3.32
C ILE A 27 7.00 -5.81 1.78
N MET A 28 6.77 -4.69 1.08
CA MET A 28 6.97 -4.61 -0.37
C MET A 28 8.42 -4.92 -0.75
N LEU A 29 9.39 -4.36 -0.02
CA LEU A 29 10.81 -4.53 -0.32
C LEU A 29 11.24 -5.98 -0.07
N ALA A 30 10.74 -6.62 0.99
CA ALA A 30 10.92 -8.05 1.24
C ALA A 30 10.31 -8.92 0.11
N ALA A 31 9.10 -8.60 -0.36
CA ALA A 31 8.46 -9.31 -1.46
C ALA A 31 9.25 -9.17 -2.77
N VAL A 32 9.82 -8.00 -3.05
CA VAL A 32 10.72 -7.76 -4.19
C VAL A 32 11.99 -8.61 -4.09
N ILE A 33 12.67 -8.60 -2.94
CA ILE A 33 13.89 -9.40 -2.73
C ILE A 33 13.60 -10.90 -2.93
N LEU A 34 12.51 -11.41 -2.35
CA LEU A 34 12.11 -12.81 -2.51
C LEU A 34 11.77 -13.15 -3.97
N THR A 35 11.14 -12.23 -4.70
CA THR A 35 10.82 -12.41 -6.12
C THR A 35 12.08 -12.43 -6.98
N ILE A 36 13.05 -11.56 -6.70
CA ILE A 36 14.37 -11.55 -7.38
C ILE A 36 15.11 -12.85 -7.07
N ALA A 37 15.17 -13.26 -5.81
CA ALA A 37 15.79 -14.51 -5.41
C ALA A 37 15.18 -15.72 -6.12
N ARG A 38 13.85 -15.73 -6.31
CA ARG A 38 13.15 -16.76 -7.11
C ARG A 38 13.55 -16.73 -8.59
N ILE A 39 13.69 -15.55 -9.19
CA ILE A 39 14.10 -15.40 -10.60
C ILE A 39 15.55 -15.86 -10.81
N SER A 40 16.41 -15.70 -9.81
CA SER A 40 17.80 -16.19 -9.84
C SER A 40 17.93 -17.71 -9.76
N MET A 41 16.84 -18.43 -9.42
CA MET A 41 16.82 -19.89 -9.44
C MET A 41 16.53 -20.41 -10.86
N PRO A 42 17.00 -21.63 -11.23
CA PRO A 42 16.76 -22.23 -12.54
C PRO A 42 15.33 -22.77 -12.67
N VAL A 43 14.34 -21.89 -12.46
CA VAL A 43 12.92 -22.16 -12.57
C VAL A 43 12.30 -21.18 -13.57
N PRO A 44 11.29 -21.61 -14.35
CA PRO A 44 10.69 -20.76 -15.36
C PRO A 44 10.08 -19.50 -14.72
N THR A 45 10.48 -18.35 -15.23
CA THR A 45 9.94 -17.05 -14.81
C THR A 45 8.51 -16.92 -15.34
N THR A 46 7.56 -16.68 -14.44
CA THR A 46 6.16 -16.49 -14.82
C THR A 46 5.85 -15.01 -15.04
N ARG A 47 4.88 -14.72 -15.91
CA ARG A 47 4.39 -13.34 -16.15
C ARG A 47 3.93 -12.65 -14.86
N ALA A 48 3.45 -13.43 -13.89
CA ALA A 48 3.09 -12.97 -12.55
C ALA A 48 4.28 -12.33 -11.79
N ASN A 49 5.48 -12.92 -11.87
CA ASN A 49 6.67 -12.39 -11.20
C ASN A 49 7.12 -11.04 -11.78
N MET A 50 7.07 -10.88 -13.11
CA MET A 50 7.36 -9.59 -13.76
C MET A 50 6.31 -8.54 -13.43
N MET A 51 5.03 -8.92 -13.37
CA MET A 51 3.97 -7.99 -12.96
C MET A 51 4.11 -7.58 -11.50
N ALA A 52 4.42 -8.51 -10.59
CA ALA A 52 4.66 -8.18 -9.18
C ALA A 52 5.85 -7.22 -9.02
N LEU A 53 6.95 -7.42 -9.75
CA LEU A 53 8.11 -6.52 -9.73
C LEU A 53 7.79 -5.13 -10.26
N THR A 54 7.18 -5.03 -11.44
CA THR A 54 6.83 -3.74 -12.05
C THR A 54 5.84 -2.96 -11.19
N MET A 55 4.87 -3.64 -10.59
CA MET A 55 3.91 -3.02 -9.67
C MET A 55 4.58 -2.58 -8.37
N SER A 56 5.51 -3.37 -7.82
CA SER A 56 6.25 -2.99 -6.61
C SER A 56 7.10 -1.73 -6.85
N ILE A 57 7.82 -1.67 -7.97
CA ILE A 57 8.63 -0.49 -8.34
C ILE A 57 7.73 0.74 -8.54
N LYS A 58 6.62 0.60 -9.27
CA LYS A 58 5.63 1.67 -9.44
C LYS A 58 5.14 2.19 -8.09
N SER A 59 4.79 1.27 -7.18
CA SER A 59 4.28 1.59 -5.85
C SER A 59 5.32 2.34 -5.01
N VAL A 60 6.57 1.89 -5.01
CA VAL A 60 7.68 2.53 -4.28
C VAL A 60 7.92 3.96 -4.77
N ILE A 61 7.92 4.19 -6.09
CA ILE A 61 8.12 5.53 -6.66
C ILE A 61 7.01 6.48 -6.21
N ILE A 62 5.76 6.03 -6.23
CA ILE A 62 4.63 6.92 -5.95
C ILE A 62 4.43 7.13 -4.45
N ILE A 63 4.61 6.10 -3.62
CA ILE A 63 4.61 6.25 -2.15
C ILE A 63 5.79 7.12 -1.72
N GLY A 64 6.98 6.94 -2.32
CA GLY A 64 8.13 7.81 -2.08
C GLY A 64 7.83 9.26 -2.40
N TYR A 65 7.20 9.53 -3.54
CA TYR A 65 6.73 10.87 -3.90
C TYR A 65 5.73 11.45 -2.87
N GLN A 66 4.77 10.66 -2.39
CA GLN A 66 3.82 11.09 -1.35
C GLN A 66 4.49 11.39 -0.02
N LEU A 67 5.47 10.59 0.38
CA LEU A 67 6.22 10.79 1.63
C LEU A 67 7.08 12.07 1.56
N LEU A 68 7.78 12.26 0.43
CA LEU A 68 8.60 13.44 0.17
C LEU A 68 7.77 14.73 0.08
N THR A 69 6.61 14.69 -0.58
CA THR A 69 5.70 15.84 -0.70
C THR A 69 5.00 16.18 0.62
N THR A 70 4.85 15.21 1.53
CA THR A 70 4.29 15.44 2.88
C THR A 70 5.33 16.02 3.84
N HIS A 71 6.60 15.60 3.75
CA HIS A 71 7.66 16.03 4.69
C HIS A 71 8.46 17.26 4.28
N LYS A 72 8.50 17.63 2.99
CA LYS A 72 9.24 18.81 2.51
C LYS A 72 8.25 19.91 2.10
N GLU A 73 8.29 21.04 2.79
CA GLU A 73 7.45 22.21 2.47
C GLU A 73 7.60 22.67 1.00
N ARG A 74 8.78 22.51 0.41
CA ARG A 74 9.06 22.87 -0.98
C ARG A 74 8.27 22.02 -2.00
N PHE A 75 7.86 20.80 -1.63
CA PHE A 75 7.07 19.90 -2.48
C PHE A 75 5.58 19.84 -2.08
N ARG A 76 5.18 20.53 -1.00
CA ARG A 76 3.79 20.58 -0.51
C ARG A 76 2.82 21.16 -1.54
N LYS A 77 3.28 22.05 -2.43
CA LYS A 77 2.48 22.60 -3.55
C LYS A 77 1.97 21.51 -4.52
N TRP A 78 2.65 20.37 -4.58
CA TRP A 78 2.30 19.25 -5.44
C TRP A 78 1.56 18.12 -4.70
N ALA A 79 1.43 18.23 -3.37
CA ALA A 79 0.72 17.27 -2.54
C ALA A 79 -0.79 17.47 -2.68
N SER A 80 -1.44 16.67 -3.53
CA SER A 80 -2.91 16.63 -3.59
C SER A 80 -3.45 15.47 -2.77
N LEU A 81 -4.16 15.76 -1.67
CA LEU A 81 -4.82 14.74 -0.85
C LEU A 81 -5.81 13.88 -1.65
N LYS A 82 -6.45 14.47 -2.68
CA LYS A 82 -7.36 13.76 -3.58
C LYS A 82 -6.62 12.74 -4.44
N ALA A 83 -5.48 13.14 -5.01
CA ALA A 83 -4.64 12.24 -5.81
C ALA A 83 -4.11 11.09 -4.94
N ASN A 84 -3.76 11.39 -3.69
CA ASN A 84 -3.28 10.37 -2.74
C ASN A 84 -4.37 9.32 -2.45
N ALA A 85 -5.61 9.75 -2.17
CA ALA A 85 -6.71 8.81 -1.94
C ALA A 85 -7.02 7.92 -3.16
N ILE A 86 -7.04 8.50 -4.37
CA ILE A 86 -7.27 7.73 -5.61
C ILE A 86 -6.16 6.71 -5.81
N LEU A 87 -4.90 7.15 -5.70
CA LEU A 87 -3.76 6.27 -5.91
C LEU A 87 -3.76 5.10 -4.94
N ASN A 88 -4.02 5.37 -3.65
CA ASN A 88 -4.02 4.33 -2.65
C ASN A 88 -5.18 3.33 -2.82
N THR A 89 -6.27 3.76 -3.47
CA THR A 89 -7.37 2.88 -3.86
C THR A 89 -7.01 2.01 -5.07
N LEU A 90 -6.33 2.58 -6.07
CA LEU A 90 -5.82 1.81 -7.22
C LEU A 90 -4.76 0.78 -6.79
N GLU A 91 -3.95 1.10 -5.79
CA GLU A 91 -2.96 0.20 -5.20
C GLU A 91 -3.60 -1.14 -4.78
N ILE A 92 -4.74 -1.10 -4.09
CA ILE A 92 -5.48 -2.28 -3.67
C ILE A 92 -5.86 -3.15 -4.87
N VAL A 93 -6.43 -2.53 -5.91
CA VAL A 93 -6.86 -3.22 -7.13
C VAL A 93 -5.66 -3.92 -7.80
N PHE A 94 -4.52 -3.25 -7.90
CA PHE A 94 -3.32 -3.85 -8.48
C PHE A 94 -2.80 -5.03 -7.66
N TRP A 95 -2.81 -4.95 -6.33
CA TRP A 95 -2.41 -6.08 -5.48
C TRP A 95 -3.37 -7.27 -5.59
N PHE A 96 -4.68 -7.04 -5.77
CA PHE A 96 -5.64 -8.13 -6.04
C PHE A 96 -5.34 -8.86 -7.35
N VAL A 97 -5.02 -8.13 -8.42
CA VAL A 97 -4.63 -8.73 -9.70
C VAL A 97 -3.33 -9.54 -9.54
N ALA A 98 -2.33 -8.98 -8.86
CA ALA A 98 -1.08 -9.67 -8.57
C ALA A 98 -1.30 -10.97 -7.76
N LEU A 99 -2.15 -10.93 -6.75
CA LEU A 99 -2.51 -12.10 -5.94
C LEU A 99 -3.14 -13.20 -6.81
N GLY A 100 -4.11 -12.86 -7.66
CA GLY A 100 -4.76 -13.82 -8.56
C GLY A 100 -3.78 -14.49 -9.54
N LEU A 101 -2.86 -13.70 -10.10
CA LEU A 101 -1.81 -14.21 -10.98
C LEU A 101 -0.81 -15.11 -10.26
N LEU A 102 -0.45 -14.79 -9.00
CA LEU A 102 0.42 -15.62 -8.18
C LEU A 102 -0.24 -16.95 -7.80
N PHE A 103 -1.53 -16.95 -7.44
CA PHE A 103 -2.28 -18.19 -7.22
C PHE A 103 -2.35 -19.06 -8.47
N GLN A 104 -2.62 -18.46 -9.64
CA GLN A 104 -2.63 -19.19 -10.91
C GLN A 104 -1.24 -19.73 -11.27
N ALA A 105 -0.17 -18.97 -11.00
CA ALA A 105 1.19 -19.43 -11.21
C ALA A 105 1.58 -20.58 -10.27
N ASN A 106 1.17 -20.52 -8.98
CA ASN A 106 1.47 -21.56 -7.99
C ASN A 106 0.78 -22.89 -8.30
N THR A 107 -0.46 -22.85 -8.78
CA THR A 107 -1.19 -24.08 -9.15
C THR A 107 -0.61 -24.76 -10.40
N ARG A 108 0.14 -24.04 -11.24
CA ARG A 108 0.71 -24.56 -12.50
C ARG A 108 2.18 -24.94 -12.40
N PHE A 109 2.99 -24.24 -11.62
CA PHE A 109 4.45 -24.36 -11.59
C PHE A 109 5.00 -24.52 -10.17
N CYS A 110 4.45 -25.47 -9.40
CA CYS A 110 4.93 -25.81 -8.06
C CYS A 110 5.74 -27.10 -8.08
N THR A 111 7.06 -26.98 -8.26
CA THR A 111 8.00 -28.10 -8.10
C THR A 111 9.20 -27.67 -7.27
N GLY A 112 9.51 -28.44 -6.22
CA GLY A 112 10.68 -28.22 -5.36
C GLY A 112 10.62 -26.96 -4.46
N PRO A 113 11.78 -26.50 -3.94
CA PRO A 113 11.87 -25.42 -2.94
C PRO A 113 11.39 -24.05 -3.45
N SER A 114 11.34 -23.86 -4.78
CA SER A 114 10.78 -22.67 -5.41
C SER A 114 9.29 -22.46 -5.10
N CYS A 115 8.56 -23.54 -4.78
CA CYS A 115 7.14 -23.47 -4.46
C CYS A 115 6.89 -22.86 -3.08
N ALA A 116 7.72 -23.20 -2.08
CA ALA A 116 7.62 -22.60 -0.74
C ALA A 116 7.83 -21.08 -0.80
N ILE A 117 8.84 -20.62 -1.54
CA ILE A 117 9.12 -19.19 -1.75
C ILE A 117 7.93 -18.50 -2.42
N SER A 118 7.33 -19.15 -3.42
CA SER A 118 6.18 -18.57 -4.13
C SER A 118 4.93 -18.45 -3.24
N TRP A 119 4.70 -19.39 -2.33
CA TRP A 119 3.65 -19.28 -1.32
C TRP A 119 3.93 -18.17 -0.31
N VAL A 120 5.17 -18.01 0.14
CA VAL A 120 5.57 -16.89 1.00
C VAL A 120 5.30 -15.55 0.32
N VAL A 121 5.69 -15.39 -0.96
CA VAL A 121 5.40 -14.18 -1.75
C VAL A 121 3.89 -13.94 -1.89
N THR A 122 3.11 -15.01 -2.09
CA THR A 122 1.64 -14.93 -2.17
C THR A 122 1.03 -14.45 -0.84
N LEU A 123 1.52 -14.96 0.30
CA LEU A 123 1.08 -14.51 1.62
C LEU A 123 1.46 -13.06 1.90
N LEU A 124 2.66 -12.63 1.52
CA LEU A 124 3.08 -11.23 1.63
C LEU A 124 2.18 -10.31 0.79
N CYS A 125 1.80 -10.73 -0.42
CA CYS A 125 0.83 -9.98 -1.24
C CYS A 125 -0.54 -9.87 -0.55
N ALA A 126 -1.02 -10.94 0.08
CA ALA A 126 -2.29 -10.89 0.82
C ALA A 126 -2.22 -9.92 2.01
N VAL A 127 -1.10 -9.89 2.74
CA VAL A 127 -0.88 -8.92 3.82
C VAL A 127 -0.85 -7.48 3.29
N LEU A 128 -0.20 -7.26 2.13
CA LEU A 128 -0.16 -5.94 1.49
C LEU A 128 -1.55 -5.44 1.08
N ILE A 129 -2.46 -6.33 0.65
CA ILE A 129 -3.85 -5.96 0.36
C ILE A 129 -4.55 -5.43 1.62
N VAL A 130 -4.37 -6.09 2.77
CA VAL A 130 -4.98 -5.67 4.03
C VAL A 130 -4.44 -4.30 4.46
N LEU A 131 -3.13 -4.10 4.39
CA LEU A 131 -2.49 -2.82 4.72
C LEU A 131 -2.90 -1.69 3.75
N ALA A 132 -2.98 -2.00 2.45
CA ALA A 132 -3.44 -1.06 1.43
C ALA A 132 -4.92 -0.67 1.67
N PHE A 133 -5.75 -1.63 2.07
CA PHE A 133 -7.14 -1.34 2.46
C PHE A 133 -7.22 -0.39 3.65
N GLN A 134 -6.44 -0.64 4.71
CA GLN A 134 -6.39 0.23 5.87
C GLN A 134 -5.96 1.65 5.51
N THR A 135 -4.90 1.79 4.72
CA THR A 135 -4.39 3.11 4.31
C THR A 135 -5.34 3.83 3.35
N SER A 136 -6.10 3.12 2.50
CA SER A 136 -7.13 3.73 1.64
C SER A 136 -8.29 4.31 2.45
N VAL A 137 -8.74 3.60 3.49
CA VAL A 137 -9.78 4.13 4.39
C VAL A 137 -9.29 5.40 5.09
N VAL A 138 -8.05 5.41 5.59
CA VAL A 138 -7.46 6.58 6.24
C VAL A 138 -7.33 7.75 5.27
N SER A 139 -6.87 7.52 4.03
CA SER A 139 -6.72 8.60 3.04
C SER A 139 -8.07 9.17 2.58
N ILE A 140 -9.13 8.36 2.52
CA ILE A 140 -10.50 8.82 2.25
C ILE A 140 -11.02 9.66 3.43
N LYS A 141 -10.79 9.23 4.67
CA LYS A 141 -11.16 9.98 5.88
C LYS A 141 -10.45 11.34 5.91
N GLU A 142 -9.15 11.39 5.63
CA GLU A 142 -8.39 12.65 5.53
C GLU A 142 -8.90 13.55 4.40
N HIS A 143 -9.20 12.98 3.23
CA HIS A 143 -9.74 13.77 2.11
C HIS A 143 -11.09 14.40 2.46
N ARG A 144 -11.97 13.65 3.14
CA ARG A 144 -13.25 14.17 3.62
C ARG A 144 -13.06 15.24 4.70
N HIS A 145 -12.12 15.05 5.62
CA HIS A 145 -11.81 16.04 6.65
C HIS A 145 -11.30 17.35 6.03
N PHE A 146 -10.34 17.26 5.09
CA PHE A 146 -9.84 18.42 4.38
C PHE A 146 -10.93 19.17 3.59
N LYS A 147 -11.87 18.44 2.99
CA LYS A 147 -13.01 19.04 2.27
C LYS A 147 -13.96 19.79 3.21
N ASN A 148 -14.15 19.30 4.44
CA ASN A 148 -15.08 19.90 5.40
C ASN A 148 -14.46 21.04 6.22
N TYR A 149 -13.18 20.96 6.57
CA TYR A 149 -12.52 21.89 7.49
C TYR A 149 -11.42 22.74 6.86
N GLY A 150 -11.01 22.45 5.62
CA GLY A 150 -9.94 23.19 4.92
C GLY A 150 -8.54 23.02 5.51
N VAL A 151 -8.38 22.22 6.58
CA VAL A 151 -7.11 22.00 7.28
C VAL A 151 -6.65 20.54 7.17
N PRO A 152 -5.33 20.29 7.02
CA PRO A 152 -4.78 18.94 7.04
C PRO A 152 -4.79 18.36 8.46
N TYR A 153 -5.00 17.04 8.56
CA TYR A 153 -5.10 16.32 9.82
C TYR A 153 -3.74 16.32 10.55
N GLY A 154 -3.68 16.83 11.79
CA GLY A 154 -2.46 16.85 12.61
C GLY A 154 -1.70 18.18 12.67
N SER A 155 -2.21 19.26 12.06
CA SER A 155 -1.78 20.61 12.45
C SER A 155 -2.27 20.89 13.87
N SER A 156 -1.35 20.98 14.83
CA SER A 156 -1.60 21.22 16.26
C SER A 156 -2.22 22.59 16.60
N ASP A 157 -2.97 23.19 15.68
CA ASP A 157 -3.58 24.52 15.79
C ASP A 157 -5.11 24.51 15.58
N ALA A 158 -5.77 23.38 15.89
CA ALA A 158 -7.23 23.32 15.94
C ALA A 158 -7.75 23.94 17.26
N THR A 159 -7.47 25.22 17.46
CA THR A 159 -8.49 26.11 18.03
C THR A 159 -9.57 26.19 16.96
N TYR A 160 -10.61 25.37 17.10
CA TYR A 160 -11.76 25.33 16.19
C TYR A 160 -12.38 26.72 16.03
N PRO A 161 -12.50 27.29 14.81
CA PRO A 161 -13.57 28.24 14.54
C PRO A 161 -14.80 27.46 14.07
N LYS A 162 -15.92 27.77 14.71
CA LYS A 162 -17.27 27.35 14.33
C LYS A 162 -17.60 27.96 12.96
N VAL A 163 -18.07 27.14 12.04
CA VAL A 163 -19.00 27.55 10.98
C VAL A 163 -19.99 26.43 10.74
#